data_AF-A0AAE3ABZ3-F1
#
_entry.id   AF-A0AAE3ABZ3-F1
#
_cell.length_a   1.000
_cell.length_b   1.000
_cell.length_c   1.000
_cell.angle_alpha   90.00
_cell.angle_beta   90.00
_cell.angle_gamma   90.00
#
_symmetry.space_group_name_H-M   'P 1'
#
loop_
_entity.id
_entity.type
_entity.pdbx_description
1 polymer ?
#
loop_
_entity_poly.entity_id
_entity_poly.type
_entity_poly.pdbx_seq_one_letter_code
_entity_poly.pdbx_strand_id
1 'polypeptide(L)'
;MRRKKIGVMDFHGSVDITDPCYDKDVWCRMNDVKISDGEYTCNVWHHTDKGTYKDGTPYSYILVGAIGIYRNGDIPRQKDMEKIGSIGVDAGLAGFFHNKPDYSDEAWSKFCDRIRHGDAWLTEDGFYSSSGYGDGCYGVYAYKQDGEITALEVRFL
;
A
#
# COMPACT_ATOMS: atom_id res chain seq x y z
N MET A 1 -13.87 4.95 6.60
CA MET A 1 -12.61 4.37 7.10
C MET A 1 -12.01 5.32 8.15
N ARG A 2 -11.36 4.79 9.19
CA ARG A 2 -10.62 5.58 10.19
C ARG A 2 -9.17 5.73 9.74
N ARG A 3 -8.68 6.98 9.69
CA ARG A 3 -7.30 7.29 9.32
C ARG A 3 -6.35 7.10 10.50
N LYS A 4 -5.16 6.56 10.24
CA LYS A 4 -4.00 6.57 11.14
C LYS A 4 -2.75 6.98 10.36
N LYS A 5 -2.03 8.00 10.85
CA LYS A 5 -0.68 8.34 10.36
C LYS A 5 0.31 7.34 10.94
N ILE A 6 1.11 6.72 10.08
CA ILE A 6 2.18 5.81 10.47
C ILE A 6 3.49 6.57 10.64
N GLY A 7 3.78 7.50 9.72
CA GLY A 7 4.97 8.33 9.80
C GLY A 7 5.13 9.27 8.60
N VAL A 8 6.35 9.73 8.40
CA VAL A 8 6.77 10.54 7.25
C VAL A 8 8.01 9.87 6.66
N MET A 9 8.09 9.84 5.33
CA MET A 9 9.21 9.28 4.59
C MET A 9 9.51 10.19 3.41
N ASP A 10 10.80 10.46 3.18
CA ASP A 10 11.24 11.08 1.94
C ASP A 10 11.15 10.05 0.83
N PHE A 11 10.37 10.31 -0.22
CA PHE A 11 10.41 9.54 -1.46
C PHE A 11 10.88 10.43 -2.60
N HIS A 12 11.62 9.85 -3.55
CA HIS A 12 12.24 10.60 -4.64
C HIS A 12 12.33 9.76 -5.93
N GLY A 13 12.20 10.43 -7.08
CA GLY A 13 12.27 9.88 -8.42
C GLY A 13 11.07 9.02 -8.78
N SER A 14 10.99 7.83 -8.19
CA SER A 14 9.89 6.89 -8.40
C SER A 14 9.70 5.96 -7.21
N VAL A 15 8.54 5.29 -7.21
CA VAL A 15 8.24 4.21 -6.28
C VAL A 15 7.80 2.95 -7.03
N ASP A 16 8.16 1.81 -6.47
CA ASP A 16 7.57 0.53 -6.84
C ASP A 16 6.33 0.28 -5.98
N ILE A 17 5.23 -0.15 -6.63
CA ILE A 17 3.96 -0.44 -5.97
C ILE A 17 3.65 -1.92 -6.17
N THR A 18 3.71 -2.71 -5.10
CA THR A 18 3.63 -4.17 -5.20
C THR A 18 3.34 -4.86 -3.87
N ASP A 19 2.94 -6.12 -3.95
CA ASP A 19 3.22 -7.09 -2.90
C ASP A 19 4.72 -7.41 -2.89
N PRO A 20 5.40 -7.37 -1.73
CA PRO A 20 6.82 -7.64 -1.63
C PRO A 20 7.25 -9.06 -2.00
N CYS A 21 6.35 -10.03 -2.15
CA CYS A 21 6.73 -11.37 -2.60
C CYS A 21 7.10 -11.43 -4.09
N TYR A 22 6.69 -10.45 -4.90
CA TYR A 22 6.90 -10.47 -6.34
C TYR A 22 8.29 -9.96 -6.77
N ASP A 23 8.85 -10.66 -7.75
CA ASP A 23 9.96 -10.17 -8.56
C ASP A 23 9.52 -9.07 -9.54
N LYS A 24 10.46 -8.39 -10.18
CA LYS A 24 10.20 -7.22 -11.04
C LYS A 24 9.46 -7.55 -12.33
N ASP A 25 9.71 -8.71 -12.93
CA ASP A 25 9.20 -9.08 -14.25
C ASP A 25 7.85 -9.81 -14.17
N VAL A 26 6.87 -9.17 -13.53
CA VAL A 26 5.49 -9.68 -13.44
C VAL A 26 4.48 -8.58 -13.70
N TRP A 27 3.35 -8.96 -14.31
CA TRP A 27 2.27 -8.03 -14.66
C TRP A 27 1.55 -7.43 -13.44
N CYS A 28 1.62 -8.11 -12.29
CA CYS A 28 0.93 -7.77 -11.05
C CYS A 28 1.68 -6.74 -10.18
N ARG A 29 2.73 -6.12 -10.71
CA ARG A 29 3.55 -5.10 -10.04
C ARG A 29 3.64 -3.84 -10.89
N MET A 30 3.63 -2.67 -10.26
CA MET A 30 3.89 -1.39 -10.93
C MET A 30 5.29 -0.90 -10.58
N ASN A 31 6.21 -0.97 -11.54
CA ASN A 31 7.59 -0.49 -11.37
C ASN A 31 7.73 0.99 -11.75
N ASP A 32 8.67 1.67 -11.11
CA ASP A 32 9.15 3.00 -11.52
C ASP A 32 8.05 4.08 -11.66
N VAL A 33 7.02 4.05 -10.81
CA VAL A 33 5.94 5.05 -10.84
C VAL A 33 6.53 6.40 -10.44
N LYS A 34 6.67 7.31 -11.42
CA LYS A 34 7.28 8.63 -11.22
C LYS A 34 6.41 9.52 -10.33
N ILE A 35 7.01 10.04 -9.27
CA ILE A 35 6.39 10.92 -8.29
C ILE A 35 7.26 12.15 -8.07
N SER A 36 6.69 13.20 -7.51
CA SER A 36 7.47 14.37 -7.12
C SER A 36 8.29 14.11 -5.86
N ASP A 37 9.51 14.62 -5.78
CA ASP A 37 10.42 14.36 -4.66
C ASP A 37 9.97 15.04 -3.35
N GLY A 38 10.33 14.45 -2.22
CA GLY A 38 10.28 15.09 -0.90
C GLY A 38 9.51 14.28 0.14
N GLU A 39 9.04 14.96 1.19
CA GLU A 39 8.41 14.30 2.33
C GLU A 39 6.95 13.90 2.05
N TYR A 40 6.65 12.61 2.24
CA TYR A 40 5.31 12.06 2.18
C TYR A 40 4.85 11.59 3.55
N THR A 41 3.67 12.03 3.95
CA THR A 41 2.97 11.43 5.08
C THR A 41 2.41 10.07 4.66
N CYS A 42 2.76 9.02 5.39
CA CYS A 42 2.31 7.66 5.16
C CYS A 42 1.10 7.35 6.05
N ASN A 43 -0.07 7.11 5.46
CA ASN A 43 -1.31 6.83 6.19
C ASN A 43 -1.91 5.48 5.85
N VAL A 44 -2.55 4.90 6.86
CA VAL A 44 -3.42 3.73 6.73
C VAL A 44 -4.86 4.17 6.97
N TRP A 45 -5.78 3.58 6.20
CA TRP A 45 -7.22 3.74 6.36
C TRP A 45 -7.83 2.42 6.80
N HIS A 46 -8.24 2.34 8.06
CA HIS A 46 -8.90 1.17 8.61
C HIS A 46 -10.39 1.14 8.28
N HIS A 47 -10.89 -0.02 7.86
CA HIS A 47 -12.30 -0.30 7.63
C HIS A 47 -12.81 -1.29 8.68
N THR A 48 -14.05 -1.12 9.11
CA THR A 48 -14.73 -2.12 9.94
C THR A 48 -15.63 -2.94 9.04
N ASP A 49 -15.16 -4.13 8.66
CA ASP A 49 -15.98 -5.10 7.94
C ASP A 49 -16.80 -5.89 8.95
N LYS A 50 -18.12 -5.93 8.74
CA LYS A 50 -19.04 -6.58 9.66
C LYS A 50 -20.18 -7.20 8.88
N GLY A 51 -20.64 -8.34 9.37
CA GLY A 51 -21.71 -9.08 8.73
C GLY A 51 -22.10 -10.28 9.55
N THR A 52 -22.63 -11.28 8.86
CA THR A 52 -23.07 -12.53 9.47
C THR A 52 -22.62 -13.66 8.58
N TYR A 53 -21.96 -14.65 9.16
CA TYR A 53 -21.61 -15.89 8.48
C TYR A 53 -22.88 -16.66 8.08
N LYS A 54 -22.73 -17.65 7.19
CA LYS A 54 -23.87 -18.46 6.70
C LYS A 54 -24.62 -19.21 7.80
N ASP A 55 -23.96 -19.48 8.93
CA ASP A 55 -24.51 -20.14 10.11
C ASP A 55 -25.24 -19.18 11.08
N GLY A 56 -25.29 -17.88 10.75
CA GLY A 56 -25.89 -16.86 11.61
C GLY A 56 -24.93 -16.23 12.61
N THR A 57 -23.67 -16.65 12.67
CA THR A 57 -22.67 -16.07 13.58
C THR A 57 -22.28 -14.66 13.10
N PRO A 58 -22.45 -13.59 13.93
CA PRO A 58 -22.03 -12.25 13.55
C PRO A 58 -20.50 -12.13 13.57
N TYR A 59 -19.96 -11.31 12.68
CA TYR A 59 -18.54 -10.95 12.68
C TYR A 59 -18.34 -9.44 12.59
N SER A 60 -17.20 -8.97 13.10
CA SER A 60 -16.77 -7.59 13.01
C SER A 60 -15.25 -7.54 13.11
N TYR A 61 -14.58 -7.20 12.01
CA TYR A 61 -13.12 -7.10 11.91
C TYR A 61 -12.71 -5.67 11.59
N ILE A 62 -11.59 -5.23 12.17
CA ILE A 62 -10.91 -4.01 11.75
C ILE A 62 -9.82 -4.44 10.78
N LEU A 63 -9.98 -4.04 9.52
CA LEU A 63 -9.10 -4.40 8.41
C LEU A 63 -8.45 -3.14 7.86
N VAL A 64 -7.31 -3.30 7.17
CA VAL A 64 -6.76 -2.24 6.34
C VAL A 64 -7.61 -2.16 5.07
N GLY A 65 -8.25 -1.02 4.82
CA GLY A 65 -9.05 -0.77 3.61
C GLY A 65 -8.29 -0.03 2.51
N ALA A 66 -7.29 0.76 2.89
CA ALA A 66 -6.36 1.39 1.96
C ALA A 66 -5.09 1.85 2.68
N ILE A 67 -4.03 2.04 1.90
CA ILE A 67 -2.83 2.79 2.30
C ILE A 67 -2.56 3.90 1.29
N GLY A 68 -1.95 4.98 1.75
CA GLY A 68 -1.49 6.02 0.83
C GLY A 68 -0.34 6.84 1.36
N ILE A 69 0.41 7.41 0.42
CA ILE A 69 1.46 8.38 0.64
C ILE A 69 1.01 9.74 0.09
N TYR A 70 1.20 10.80 0.86
CA TYR A 70 0.71 12.15 0.52
C TYR A 70 1.81 13.18 0.76
N ARG A 71 2.28 13.83 -0.31
CA ARG A 71 3.34 14.84 -0.23
C ARG A 71 2.91 15.97 0.70
N ASN A 72 3.80 16.37 1.61
CA ASN A 72 3.55 17.38 2.65
C ASN A 72 2.32 17.10 3.56
N GLY A 73 1.74 15.88 3.49
CA GLY A 73 0.50 15.55 4.19
C GLY A 73 -0.77 16.06 3.51
N ASP A 74 -0.68 16.53 2.26
CA ASP A 74 -1.82 17.02 1.49
C ASP A 74 -2.66 15.85 0.94
N ILE A 75 -3.73 15.51 1.66
CA ILE A 75 -4.62 14.41 1.29
C ILE A 75 -5.72 14.91 0.35
N PRO A 76 -5.73 14.51 -0.94
CA PRO A 76 -6.76 14.90 -1.88
C PRO A 76 -8.09 14.21 -1.55
N ARG A 77 -9.20 14.70 -2.12
CA ARG A 77 -10.48 13.98 -2.03
C ARG A 77 -10.36 12.73 -2.91
N GLN A 78 -10.84 11.58 -2.43
CA GLN A 78 -10.73 10.31 -3.16
C GLN A 78 -11.30 10.34 -4.58
N LYS A 79 -12.35 11.14 -4.81
CA LYS A 79 -12.98 11.34 -6.14
C LYS A 79 -12.12 12.12 -7.13
N ASP A 80 -11.13 12.87 -6.64
CA ASP A 80 -10.20 13.63 -7.47
C ASP A 80 -8.95 12.81 -7.83
N MET A 81 -8.82 11.58 -7.28
CA MET A 81 -7.74 10.66 -7.62
C MET A 81 -8.12 9.78 -8.81
N GLU A 82 -7.19 9.61 -9.74
CA GLU A 82 -7.36 8.80 -10.93
C GLU A 82 -6.79 7.40 -10.73
N LYS A 83 -7.47 6.36 -11.20
CA LYS A 83 -6.92 5.00 -11.21
C LYS A 83 -5.82 4.93 -12.27
N ILE A 84 -4.58 4.65 -11.86
CA ILE A 84 -3.42 4.54 -12.77
C ILE A 84 -3.08 3.09 -13.12
N GLY A 85 -3.63 2.12 -12.38
CA GLY A 85 -3.37 0.72 -12.61
C GLY A 85 -3.95 -0.17 -11.52
N SER A 86 -3.48 -1.41 -11.50
CA SER A 86 -3.81 -2.39 -10.49
C SER A 86 -2.59 -3.26 -10.20
N ILE A 87 -2.48 -3.75 -8.97
CA ILE A 87 -1.42 -4.67 -8.53
C ILE A 87 -2.06 -5.97 -8.02
N GLY A 88 -1.32 -7.06 -8.10
CA GLY A 88 -1.67 -8.30 -7.42
C GLY A 88 -1.12 -8.31 -6.01
N VAL A 89 -1.73 -9.14 -5.17
CA VAL A 89 -1.33 -9.45 -3.79
C VAL A 89 -1.49 -10.95 -3.59
N ASP A 90 -0.48 -11.59 -3.00
CA ASP A 90 -0.38 -13.06 -2.83
C ASP A 90 0.22 -13.46 -1.46
N ALA A 91 0.99 -12.57 -0.84
CA ALA A 91 1.42 -12.72 0.55
C ALA A 91 0.51 -11.93 1.52
N GLY A 92 -0.63 -11.43 1.05
CA GLY A 92 -1.53 -10.57 1.82
C GLY A 92 -0.92 -9.19 2.16
N LEU A 93 0.07 -8.72 1.39
CA LEU A 93 0.81 -7.48 1.63
C LEU A 93 0.80 -6.58 0.39
N ALA A 94 0.85 -5.26 0.59
CA ALA A 94 1.11 -4.32 -0.50
C ALA A 94 1.71 -3.02 0.03
N GLY A 95 2.49 -2.33 -0.81
CA GLY A 95 2.97 -0.99 -0.46
C GLY A 95 3.80 -0.30 -1.52
N PHE A 96 4.43 0.78 -1.07
CA PHE A 96 5.26 1.70 -1.83
C PHE A 96 6.71 1.54 -1.39
N PHE A 97 7.59 1.20 -2.32
CA PHE A 97 9.00 0.93 -2.06
C PHE A 97 9.88 1.85 -2.88
N HIS A 98 11.06 2.20 -2.36
CA HIS A 98 12.03 3.00 -3.11
C HIS A 98 12.56 2.28 -4.35
N ASN A 99 12.94 1.01 -4.18
CA ASN A 99 13.41 0.11 -5.23
C ASN A 99 13.31 -1.30 -4.65
N LYS A 100 12.17 -1.95 -4.85
CA LYS A 100 11.94 -3.27 -4.28
C LYS A 100 12.78 -4.31 -5.05
N PRO A 101 13.76 -4.98 -4.44
CA PRO A 101 14.56 -5.99 -5.13
C PRO A 101 13.75 -7.28 -5.37
N ASP A 102 14.28 -8.16 -6.21
CA ASP A 102 13.86 -9.56 -6.30
C ASP A 102 14.46 -10.27 -5.08
N TYR A 103 13.62 -10.87 -4.24
CA TYR A 103 14.10 -11.50 -3.00
C TYR A 103 14.49 -12.95 -3.26
N SER A 104 15.66 -13.36 -2.75
CA SER A 104 15.90 -14.78 -2.50
C SER A 104 15.01 -15.28 -1.36
N ASP A 105 14.83 -16.60 -1.25
CA ASP A 105 14.07 -17.22 -0.15
C ASP A 105 14.55 -16.75 1.23
N GLU A 106 15.86 -16.60 1.42
CA GLU A 106 16.43 -16.11 2.69
C GLU A 106 16.07 -14.64 2.95
N ALA A 107 16.16 -13.79 1.92
CA ALA A 107 15.81 -12.38 2.03
C ALA A 107 14.30 -12.20 2.30
N TRP A 108 13.47 -13.02 1.64
CA TRP A 108 12.03 -13.07 1.88
C TRP A 108 11.71 -13.50 3.31
N SER A 109 12.33 -14.58 3.80
CA SER A 109 12.16 -15.04 5.18
C SER A 109 12.49 -13.94 6.19
N LYS A 110 13.61 -13.23 6.01
CA LYS A 110 14.00 -12.09 6.86
C LYS A 110 13.01 -10.93 6.77
N PHE A 111 12.49 -10.65 5.58
CA PHE A 111 11.46 -9.64 5.39
C PHE A 111 10.21 -9.99 6.21
N CYS A 112 9.71 -11.24 6.09
CA CYS A 112 8.54 -11.73 6.84
C CYS A 112 8.75 -11.64 8.36
N ASP A 113 9.92 -12.02 8.87
CA ASP A 113 10.24 -11.94 10.30
C ASP A 113 10.17 -10.50 10.84
N ARG A 114 10.65 -9.52 10.05
CA ARG A 114 10.63 -8.09 10.42
C ARG A 114 9.21 -7.53 10.56
N ILE A 115 8.24 -8.10 9.84
CA ILE A 115 6.88 -7.57 9.71
C ILE A 115 5.84 -8.46 10.40
N ARG A 116 6.29 -9.38 11.24
CA ARG A 116 5.43 -10.39 11.88
C ARG A 116 4.31 -9.81 12.76
N HIS A 117 4.49 -8.59 13.25
CA HIS A 117 3.57 -7.94 14.18
C HIS A 117 3.13 -6.58 13.65
N GLY A 118 1.81 -6.40 13.56
CA GLY A 118 1.19 -5.17 13.08
C GLY A 118 0.42 -5.39 11.78
N ASP A 119 -0.10 -4.30 11.25
CA ASP A 119 -0.86 -4.26 10.00
C ASP A 119 -0.29 -3.26 8.99
N ALA A 120 0.67 -2.43 9.40
CA ALA A 120 1.38 -1.49 8.55
C ALA A 120 2.76 -1.14 9.12
N TRP A 121 3.73 -0.96 8.24
CA TRP A 121 5.13 -0.76 8.59
C TRP A 121 5.73 0.33 7.72
N LEU A 122 6.57 1.15 8.36
CA LEU A 122 7.41 2.15 7.72
C LEU A 122 8.86 1.78 8.03
N THR A 123 9.63 1.45 7.01
CA THR A 123 11.01 0.97 7.12
C THR A 123 11.89 1.69 6.10
N GLU A 124 13.21 1.54 6.15
CA GLU A 124 14.11 2.08 5.12
C GLU A 124 13.76 1.66 3.68
N ASP A 125 13.09 0.52 3.48
CA ASP A 125 12.71 0.04 2.16
C ASP A 125 11.48 0.76 1.59
N GLY A 126 10.63 1.31 2.46
CA GLY A 126 9.35 1.90 2.07
C GLY A 126 8.23 1.82 3.12
N PHE A 127 7.01 2.04 2.64
CA PHE A 127 5.77 2.00 3.42
C PHE A 127 4.82 0.94 2.86
N TYR A 128 4.43 -0.03 3.68
CA TYR A 128 3.59 -1.15 3.25
C TYR A 128 2.67 -1.63 4.38
N SER A 129 1.62 -2.36 4.02
CA SER A 129 0.62 -2.90 4.95
C SER A 129 0.17 -4.29 4.56
N SER A 130 -0.51 -4.96 5.49
CA SER A 130 -1.42 -6.02 5.10
C SER A 130 -2.54 -5.45 4.22
N SER A 131 -3.04 -6.24 3.26
CA SER A 131 -4.19 -5.87 2.43
C SER A 131 -5.50 -5.92 3.21
N GLY A 132 -5.56 -6.56 4.38
CA GLY A 132 -6.78 -6.74 5.17
C GLY A 132 -7.80 -7.73 4.58
N TYR A 133 -7.81 -7.90 3.26
CA TYR A 133 -8.74 -8.80 2.53
C TYR A 133 -8.03 -10.02 1.92
N GLY A 134 -6.70 -10.13 2.08
CA GLY A 134 -5.89 -11.23 1.57
C GLY A 134 -5.50 -11.04 0.12
N ASP A 135 -5.37 -12.15 -0.59
CA ASP A 135 -4.87 -12.22 -1.96
C ASP A 135 -5.91 -11.66 -2.94
N GLY A 136 -5.44 -10.97 -3.98
CA GLY A 136 -6.35 -10.32 -4.91
C GLY A 136 -5.69 -9.33 -5.86
N CYS A 137 -6.54 -8.62 -6.61
CA CYS A 137 -6.13 -7.56 -7.53
C CYS A 137 -6.72 -6.24 -7.06
N TYR A 138 -5.87 -5.30 -6.70
CA TYR A 138 -6.26 -4.06 -6.03
C TYR A 138 -5.95 -2.83 -6.88
N GLY A 139 -6.76 -1.79 -6.75
CA GLY A 139 -6.63 -0.57 -7.54
C GLY A 139 -5.55 0.36 -6.98
N VAL A 140 -4.72 0.90 -7.87
CA VAL A 140 -3.75 1.95 -7.54
C VAL A 140 -4.26 3.27 -8.10
N TYR A 141 -4.29 4.30 -7.24
CA TYR A 141 -4.82 5.62 -7.55
C TYR A 141 -3.76 6.69 -7.32
N ALA A 142 -3.74 7.69 -8.19
CA ALA A 142 -2.82 8.82 -8.10
C ALA A 142 -3.58 10.15 -8.09
N TYR A 143 -3.00 11.13 -7.41
CA TYR A 143 -3.37 12.52 -7.54
C TYR A 143 -2.19 13.31 -8.07
N LYS A 144 -2.47 14.23 -9.00
CA LYS A 144 -1.45 15.06 -9.64
C LYS A 144 -1.64 16.53 -9.26
N GLN A 145 -0.52 17.19 -8.99
CA GLN A 145 -0.41 18.64 -8.88
C GLN A 145 0.66 19.09 -9.85
N ASP A 146 0.35 20.11 -10.66
CA ASP A 146 1.27 20.68 -11.65
C ASP A 146 1.89 19.64 -12.61
N GLY A 147 1.14 18.58 -12.91
CA GLY A 147 1.54 17.49 -13.81
C GLY A 147 2.32 16.35 -13.15
N GLU A 148 2.72 16.49 -11.87
CA GLU A 148 3.48 15.48 -11.13
C GLU A 148 2.59 14.76 -10.12
N ILE A 149 2.85 13.47 -9.87
CA ILE A 149 2.13 12.71 -8.84
C ILE A 149 2.60 13.16 -7.46
N THR A 150 1.66 13.64 -6.63
CA THR A 150 1.92 14.09 -5.26
C THR A 150 1.15 13.29 -4.20
N ALA A 151 0.26 12.38 -4.62
CA ALA A 151 -0.27 11.36 -3.74
C ALA A 151 -0.53 10.04 -4.48
N LEU A 152 -0.35 8.94 -3.77
CA LEU A 152 -0.68 7.59 -4.23
C LEU A 152 -1.50 6.86 -3.18
N GLU A 153 -2.46 6.04 -3.62
CA GLU A 153 -3.25 5.14 -2.79
C GLU A 153 -3.31 3.74 -3.40
N VAL A 154 -3.15 2.70 -2.57
CA VAL A 154 -3.61 1.34 -2.89
C VAL A 154 -4.91 1.13 -2.11
N ARG A 155 -5.99 0.79 -2.82
CA ARG A 155 -7.31 0.57 -2.23
C ARG A 155 -7.66 -0.91 -2.27
N PHE A 156 -7.88 -1.50 -1.10
CA PHE A 156 -8.22 -2.92 -0.92
C PHE A 156 -9.73 -3.19 -0.94
N LEU A 157 -10.53 -2.12 -1.04
CA LEU A 157 -12.00 -2.08 -1.07
C LEU A 157 -12.52 -1.46 -2.36
#